data_AF-A0A9P6ARK5-F1
#
_entry.id   AF-A0A9P6ARK5-F1
#
_cell.length_a   1.000
_cell.length_b   1.000
_cell.length_c   1.000
_cell.angle_alpha   90.00
_cell.angle_beta   90.00
_cell.angle_gamma   90.00
#
_symmetry.space_group_name_H-M   'P 1'
#
loop_
_entity.id
_entity.type
_entity.pdbx_description
1 polymer ?
#
loop_
_entity_poly.entity_id
_entity_poly.type
_entity_poly.pdbx_seq_one_letter_code
_entity_poly.pdbx_strand_id
1 'polypeptide(L)' 'IFLPPYSPDLNPIEEAFAKLKAYLRWHGARMHVAMGKKDGKQHVHALIMEGLHSISTGDAAGWFHDSGY' A
#
# COMPACT_ATOMS: atom_id res chain seq x y z
N ILE A 1 9.53 12.08 -17.58
CA ILE A 1 10.60 12.06 -16.56
C ILE A 1 11.32 10.72 -16.66
N PHE A 2 12.65 10.72 -16.65
CA PHE A 2 13.48 9.51 -16.73
C PHE A 2 13.81 9.05 -15.30
N LEU A 3 13.45 7.82 -14.95
CA LEU A 3 13.79 7.24 -13.65
C LEU A 3 15.17 6.57 -13.76
N PRO A 4 16.19 7.00 -13.00
CA PRO A 4 17.47 6.33 -13.01
C PRO A 4 17.34 4.90 -12.44
N PRO A 5 18.18 3.94 -12.90
CA PRO A 5 18.22 2.61 -12.32
C PRO A 5 18.41 2.65 -10.79
N TYR A 6 17.74 1.74 -10.07
CA TYR A 6 17.83 1.60 -8.61
C TYR A 6 17.54 2.89 -7.82
N SER A 7 16.65 3.74 -8.32
CA SER A 7 16.19 4.96 -7.63
C SER A 7 14.77 4.80 -7.09
N PRO A 8 14.52 3.88 -6.13
CA PRO A 8 13.19 3.71 -5.55
C PRO A 8 12.69 4.99 -4.88
N ASP A 9 13.60 5.79 -4.33
CA ASP A 9 13.29 7.07 -3.68
C ASP A 9 12.70 8.11 -4.65
N LEU A 10 12.86 7.90 -5.97
CA LEU A 10 12.32 8.79 -7.00
C LEU A 10 11.02 8.23 -7.62
N ASN A 11 10.45 7.16 -7.05
CA ASN A 11 9.23 6.54 -7.55
C ASN A 11 8.11 6.61 -6.50
N PRO A 12 7.07 7.43 -6.72
CA PRO A 12 6.03 7.67 -5.71
C PRO A 12 5.21 6.42 -5.35
N ILE A 13 5.28 5.35 -6.15
CA ILE A 13 4.61 4.08 -5.82
C ILE A 13 5.22 3.38 -4.60
N GLU A 14 6.49 3.64 -4.27
CA GLU A 14 7.16 3.02 -3.13
C GLU A 14 6.52 3.43 -1.81
N GLU A 15 6.17 4.72 -1.67
CA GLU A 15 5.48 5.24 -0.49
C GLU A 15 4.02 4.75 -0.41
N ALA A 16 3.35 4.62 -1.55
CA ALA A 16 2.04 3.99 -1.63
C ALA A 16 2.08 2.55 -1.12
N PHE A 17 3.07 1.75 -1.55
CA PHE A 17 3.28 0.40 -1.03
C PHE A 17 3.68 0.40 0.44
N ALA A 18 4.47 1.37 0.90
CA ALA A 18 4.83 1.51 2.31
C ALA A 18 3.59 1.73 3.19
N LYS A 19 2.69 2.65 2.79
CA LYS A 19 1.42 2.92 3.49
C LYS A 19 0.50 1.71 3.49
N LEU A 20 0.34 1.03 2.36
CA LEU A 20 -0.46 -0.21 2.29
C LEU A 20 0.11 -1.30 3.21
N LYS A 21 1.43 -1.51 3.20
CA LYS A 21 2.10 -2.47 4.11
C LYS A 21 1.88 -2.09 5.58
N ALA A 22 1.96 -0.81 5.92
CA ALA A 22 1.70 -0.33 7.28
C ALA A 22 0.25 -0.63 7.71
N TYR A 23 -0.72 -0.35 6.85
CA TYR A 23 -2.14 -0.68 7.10
C TYR A 23 -2.35 -2.18 7.35
N LEU A 24 -1.76 -3.03 6.49
CA LEU A 24 -1.89 -4.49 6.61
C LEU A 24 -1.23 -5.04 7.88
N ARG A 25 -0.08 -4.47 8.29
CA ARG A 25 0.60 -4.84 9.54
C ARG A 25 -0.22 -4.44 10.76
N TRP A 26 -0.80 -3.24 10.75
CA TRP A 26 -1.72 -2.79 11.80
C TRP A 26 -2.92 -3.74 11.96
N HIS A 27 -3.45 -4.23 10.84
CA HIS A 27 -4.55 -5.20 10.82
C HIS A 27 -4.08 -6.66 10.77
N GLY A 28 -2.86 -6.95 11.19
CA GLY A 28 -2.21 -8.25 11.03
C GLY A 28 -3.02 -9.43 11.57
N ALA A 29 -3.74 -9.26 12.69
CA ALA A 29 -4.61 -10.29 13.24
C ALA A 29 -5.77 -10.66 12.28
N ARG A 30 -6.45 -9.65 11.69
CA ARG A 30 -7.51 -9.86 10.69
C ARG A 30 -6.96 -10.56 9.45
N MET A 31 -5.76 -10.18 9.01
CA MET A 31 -5.08 -10.81 7.86
C MET A 31 -4.77 -12.30 8.14
N HIS A 32 -4.22 -12.63 9.31
CA HIS A 32 -3.95 -14.03 9.67
C HIS A 32 -5.23 -14.88 9.71
N VAL A 33 -6.31 -14.36 10.30
CA VAL A 33 -7.62 -15.04 10.29
C VAL A 33 -8.13 -15.21 8.86
N ALA A 34 -8.04 -14.18 8.02
CA ALA A 34 -8.47 -14.23 6.63
C ALA A 34 -7.74 -15.32 5.84
N MET A 35 -6.41 -15.42 5.99
CA MET A 35 -5.59 -16.44 5.30
C MET A 35 -5.91 -17.88 5.72
N GLY A 36 -6.40 -18.10 6.94
CA GLY A 36 -6.74 -19.42 7.47
C GLY A 36 -8.12 -19.98 7.07
N LYS A 37 -8.98 -19.17 6.43
CA LYS A 37 -10.33 -19.61 6.04
C LYS A 37 -10.32 -20.34 4.69
N LYS A 38 -11.24 -21.30 4.51
CA LYS A 38 -11.49 -21.99 3.23
C LYS A 38 -11.80 -20.99 2.09
N ASP A 39 -12.55 -19.92 2.39
CA ASP A 39 -12.85 -18.81 1.48
C ASP A 39 -12.00 -17.56 1.77
N GLY A 40 -10.77 -17.78 2.24
CA GLY A 40 -9.88 -16.72 2.75
C GLY A 40 -9.50 -15.67 1.72
N LYS A 41 -9.41 -16.04 0.43
CA LYS A 41 -9.00 -15.13 -0.65
C LYS A 41 -9.88 -13.87 -0.74
N GLN A 42 -11.20 -14.01 -0.59
CA GLN A 42 -12.11 -12.87 -0.64
C GLN A 42 -11.89 -11.91 0.54
N HIS A 43 -11.63 -12.47 1.73
CA HIS A 43 -11.35 -11.70 2.93
C HIS A 43 -9.99 -10.98 2.87
N VAL A 44 -8.96 -11.65 2.33
CA VAL A 44 -7.66 -11.03 2.06
C VAL A 44 -7.81 -9.89 1.06
N HIS A 45 -8.57 -10.09 -0.02
CA HIS A 45 -8.82 -9.06 -1.02
C HIS A 45 -9.56 -7.86 -0.42
N ALA A 46 -10.57 -8.09 0.41
CA ALA A 46 -11.28 -7.02 1.13
C ALA A 46 -10.33 -6.18 2.00
N LEU A 47 -9.42 -6.81 2.75
CA LEU A 47 -8.43 -6.09 3.57
C LEU A 47 -7.44 -5.27 2.73
N ILE A 48 -7.02 -5.78 1.57
CA ILE A 48 -6.18 -5.01 0.63
C ILE A 48 -6.96 -3.81 0.09
N MET A 49 -8.21 -4.00 -0.31
CA MET A 49 -9.07 -2.92 -0.81
C MET A 49 -9.35 -1.86 0.26
N GLU A 50 -9.60 -2.25 1.52
CA GLU A 50 -9.71 -1.32 2.64
C GLU A 50 -8.43 -0.50 2.83
N GLY A 51 -7.26 -1.13 2.74
CA GLY A 51 -5.96 -0.46 2.80
C GLY A 51 -5.74 0.52 1.65
N LEU A 52 -6.11 0.14 0.43
CA LEU A 52 -6.05 1.03 -0.74
C LEU A 52 -7.00 2.22 -0.60
N HIS A 53 -8.23 2.01 -0.12
CA HIS A 53 -9.18 3.09 0.14
C HIS A 53 -8.77 4.04 1.28
N SER A 54 -7.82 3.63 2.12
CA SER A 54 -7.25 4.51 3.16
C SER A 54 -6.22 5.51 2.62
N ILE A 55 -5.81 5.38 1.36
CA ILE A 55 -4.90 6.30 0.68
C ILE A 55 -5.71 7.51 0.21
N SER A 56 -5.37 8.69 0.71
CA SER A 56 -6.01 9.94 0.32
C SER A 56 -5.32 10.58 -0.88
N THR A 57 -5.98 11.56 -1.50
CA THR A 57 -5.38 12.40 -2.53
C THR A 57 -4.22 13.25 -1.99
N GLY A 58 -4.26 13.62 -0.70
CA GLY A 58 -3.18 14.36 -0.04
C GLY A 58 -1.92 13.51 0.14
N ASP A 59 -2.09 12.22 0.46
CA ASP A 59 -0.97 11.27 0.49
C ASP A 59 -0.31 11.19 -0.90
N ALA A 60 -1.11 10.97 -1.94
CA ALA A 60 -0.60 10.88 -3.30
C ALA A 60 0.15 12.15 -3.72
N ALA A 61 -0.41 13.32 -3.45
CA ALA A 61 0.24 14.60 -3.74
C ALA A 61 1.58 14.76 -3.01
N GLY A 62 1.64 14.35 -1.73
CA GLY A 62 2.89 14.33 -0.96
C GLY A 62 3.94 13.43 -1.58
N TRP A 63 3.56 12.22 -2.01
CA TRP A 63 4.53 11.27 -2.57
C TRP A 63 5.11 11.70 -3.92
N PHE A 64 4.29 12.33 -4.77
CA PHE A 64 4.79 12.95 -6.00
C PHE A 64 5.79 14.07 -5.67
N HIS A 65 5.48 14.92 -4.69
CA HIS A 65 6.39 15.98 -4.25
C HIS A 65 7.71 15.41 -3.71
N ASP A 66 7.66 14.41 -2.83
CA ASP A 66 8.84 13.78 -2.22
C ASP A 66 9.72 13.07 -3.27
N SER A 67 9.10 12.57 -4.34
CA SER A 67 9.78 11.98 -5.50
C SER A 67 10.28 13.01 -6.54
N GLY A 68 10.05 14.31 -6.32
CA GLY A 68 10.53 15.40 -7.17
C GLY A 68 9.65 15.77 -8.38
N TYR A 69 8.34 15.52 -8.31
CA TYR A 69 7.35 15.82 -9.35
C TYR A 69 6.48 17.05 -9.04
#